data_AF-A0A957STA9-F1
#
_entry.id   AF-A0A957STA9-F1
#
_cell.length_a   1.000
_cell.length_b   1.000
_cell.length_c   1.000
_cell.angle_alpha   90.00
_cell.angle_beta   90.00
_cell.angle_gamma   90.00
#
_symmetry.space_group_name_H-M   'P 1'
#
loop_
_entity.id
_entity.type
_entity.pdbx_description
1 polymer ?
#
loop_
_entity_poly.entity_id
_entity_poly.type
_entity_poly.pdbx_seq_one_letter_code
_entity_poly.pdbx_strand_id
1 'polypeptide(L)'
;GTQVSSAAVAGGNPVFQGSDNQMEANFNAFGLTNYTLVVVNDSNMDANFTISVDGATIIDDSDQVVNPDAPIATAEATAEGEATDEAAAAEEGSTADAEATETPAAAETTTAEATPESTPAATTEAAASAPAAVSTTPQVVRETEMEGDLAPDTIHYLGLETSERDATVELEMVVNPADNSEVLRRTNFFVIPTDELARLSASTRLSDVAIAAGNRVFGGASNERKASFKAVGTGPYTVLVQNTSQDVTVNYSLMVDGGILVDDSNQTKTAQEMAATAVTTTTTTADDTTAGTTATASGTTTTT
;
A
#
# COMPACT_ATOMS: atom_id res chain seq x y z
N GLY A 1 -21.94 7.88 -22.48
CA GLY A 1 -22.98 8.16 -21.46
C GLY A 1 -22.32 8.75 -20.23
N THR A 2 -23.07 8.95 -19.15
CA THR A 2 -22.47 9.30 -17.85
C THR A 2 -21.59 8.14 -17.37
N GLN A 3 -20.40 8.42 -16.86
CA GLN A 3 -19.36 7.40 -16.60
C GLN A 3 -19.35 7.06 -15.11
N VAL A 4 -20.09 5.99 -14.78
CA VAL A 4 -20.50 5.59 -13.42
C VAL A 4 -19.31 5.35 -12.49
N SER A 5 -18.19 4.88 -13.04
CA SER A 5 -16.96 4.55 -12.32
C SER A 5 -16.30 5.73 -11.59
N SER A 6 -16.62 7.00 -11.92
CA SER A 6 -16.13 8.16 -11.15
C SER A 6 -16.91 8.43 -9.86
N ALA A 7 -18.01 7.70 -9.61
CA ALA A 7 -18.83 7.78 -8.40
C ALA A 7 -19.10 6.40 -7.77
N ALA A 8 -18.38 5.36 -8.23
CA ALA A 8 -18.57 3.99 -7.77
C ALA A 8 -17.77 3.73 -6.49
N VAL A 9 -18.44 3.22 -5.45
CA VAL A 9 -17.80 2.83 -4.17
C VAL A 9 -17.01 1.53 -4.31
N ALA A 10 -17.34 0.71 -5.32
CA ALA A 10 -16.63 -0.51 -5.68
C ALA A 10 -16.63 -0.71 -7.21
N GLY A 11 -15.64 -1.41 -7.73
CA GLY A 11 -15.57 -1.84 -9.14
C GLY A 11 -15.40 -3.34 -9.26
N GLY A 12 -16.01 -3.95 -10.28
CA GLY A 12 -15.87 -5.38 -10.56
C GLY A 12 -14.49 -5.72 -11.11
N ASN A 13 -13.75 -6.56 -10.38
CA ASN A 13 -12.44 -7.09 -10.77
C ASN A 13 -12.53 -8.59 -11.08
N PRO A 14 -11.76 -9.13 -12.03
CA PRO A 14 -11.80 -10.56 -12.36
C PRO A 14 -11.30 -11.43 -11.18
N VAL A 15 -12.07 -12.46 -10.85
CA VAL A 15 -11.80 -13.33 -9.68
C VAL A 15 -10.60 -14.24 -9.94
N PHE A 16 -9.60 -14.23 -9.06
CA PHE A 16 -8.46 -15.13 -9.21
C PHE A 16 -8.83 -16.58 -8.86
N GLN A 17 -8.62 -17.49 -9.83
CA GLN A 17 -9.13 -18.87 -9.84
C GLN A 17 -10.66 -19.01 -10.00
N GLY A 18 -11.37 -17.91 -10.23
CA GLY A 18 -12.70 -17.97 -10.83
C GLY A 18 -12.63 -18.39 -12.31
N SER A 19 -13.77 -18.63 -12.94
CA SER A 19 -13.84 -18.76 -14.40
C SER A 19 -13.68 -17.38 -15.08
N ASP A 20 -13.20 -17.34 -16.32
CA ASP A 20 -12.86 -16.09 -17.04
C ASP A 20 -14.01 -15.06 -17.16
N ASN A 21 -15.24 -15.46 -16.85
CA ASN A 21 -16.46 -14.64 -16.83
C ASN A 21 -16.92 -14.22 -15.43
N GLN A 22 -16.14 -14.47 -14.36
CA GLN A 22 -16.46 -14.08 -12.99
C GLN A 22 -15.74 -12.79 -12.59
N MET A 23 -16.51 -11.83 -12.07
CA MET A 23 -16.02 -10.59 -11.49
C MET A 23 -16.62 -10.39 -10.09
N GLU A 24 -15.85 -9.79 -9.21
CA GLU A 24 -16.19 -9.55 -7.80
C GLU A 24 -15.85 -8.11 -7.42
N ALA A 25 -16.66 -7.51 -6.54
CA ALA A 25 -16.51 -6.13 -6.09
C ALA A 25 -16.80 -6.08 -4.58
N ASN A 26 -15.78 -5.77 -3.78
CA ASN A 26 -15.88 -5.73 -2.32
C ASN A 26 -15.80 -4.27 -1.82
N PHE A 27 -16.69 -3.92 -0.89
CA PHE A 27 -16.67 -2.64 -0.16
C PHE A 27 -17.33 -2.79 1.21
N ASN A 28 -17.01 -1.87 2.12
CA ASN A 28 -17.70 -1.77 3.40
C ASN A 28 -18.93 -0.85 3.26
N ALA A 29 -20.10 -1.35 3.60
CA ALA A 29 -21.32 -0.54 3.67
C ALA A 29 -21.28 0.40 4.89
N PHE A 30 -21.81 1.62 4.75
CA PHE A 30 -21.79 2.65 5.78
C PHE A 30 -23.21 3.08 6.17
N GLY A 31 -23.76 2.44 7.21
CA GLY A 31 -25.12 2.67 7.67
C GLY A 31 -26.16 1.85 6.88
N LEU A 32 -27.44 2.23 7.01
CA LEU A 32 -28.58 1.55 6.39
C LEU A 32 -29.03 2.25 5.10
N THR A 33 -28.07 2.58 4.22
CA THR A 33 -28.34 3.25 2.94
C THR A 33 -28.35 2.27 1.78
N ASN A 34 -29.28 2.45 0.83
CA ASN A 34 -29.32 1.66 -0.40
C ASN A 34 -28.13 1.99 -1.32
N TYR A 35 -27.62 0.97 -2.02
CA TYR A 35 -26.55 1.09 -3.02
C TYR A 35 -27.08 0.66 -4.39
N THR A 36 -26.79 1.45 -5.43
CA THR A 36 -27.20 1.13 -6.81
C THR A 36 -26.12 0.29 -7.51
N LEU A 37 -26.44 -0.96 -7.84
CA LEU A 37 -25.62 -1.75 -8.76
C LEU A 37 -25.85 -1.25 -10.18
N VAL A 38 -24.78 -1.08 -10.97
CA VAL A 38 -24.89 -0.69 -12.39
C VAL A 38 -24.02 -1.61 -13.24
N VAL A 39 -24.67 -2.36 -14.12
CA VAL A 39 -24.01 -3.24 -15.09
C VAL A 39 -23.79 -2.47 -16.39
N VAL A 40 -22.60 -2.58 -16.96
CA VAL A 40 -22.25 -1.94 -18.25
C VAL A 40 -21.68 -2.99 -19.18
N ASN A 41 -22.28 -3.13 -20.36
CA ASN A 41 -21.70 -3.84 -21.49
C ASN A 41 -21.12 -2.79 -22.44
N ASP A 42 -19.80 -2.78 -22.60
CA ASP A 42 -19.07 -1.87 -23.51
C ASP A 42 -18.76 -2.51 -24.88
N SER A 43 -19.12 -3.78 -25.06
CA SER A 43 -18.94 -4.51 -26.31
C SER A 43 -20.06 -4.25 -27.32
N ASN A 44 -19.85 -4.70 -28.56
CA ASN A 44 -20.84 -4.63 -29.65
C ASN A 44 -21.68 -5.91 -29.79
N MET A 45 -21.76 -6.73 -28.74
CA MET A 45 -22.53 -7.99 -28.70
C MET A 45 -23.36 -8.06 -27.42
N ASP A 46 -24.50 -8.74 -27.45
CA ASP A 46 -25.34 -8.92 -26.26
C ASP A 46 -24.63 -9.83 -25.23
N ALA A 47 -24.71 -9.45 -23.95
CA ALA A 47 -24.07 -10.16 -22.85
C ALA A 47 -25.11 -10.59 -21.80
N ASN A 48 -25.12 -11.89 -21.47
CA ASN A 48 -25.90 -12.43 -20.37
C ASN A 48 -25.04 -12.47 -19.11
N PHE A 49 -25.61 -12.08 -17.96
CA PHE A 49 -24.91 -12.04 -16.68
C PHE A 49 -25.78 -12.59 -15.55
N THR A 50 -25.13 -12.98 -14.45
CA THR A 50 -25.77 -13.32 -13.17
C THR A 50 -25.04 -12.53 -12.09
N ILE A 51 -25.78 -11.92 -11.16
CA ILE A 51 -25.21 -11.28 -9.96
C ILE A 51 -25.59 -12.11 -8.76
N SER A 52 -24.62 -12.33 -7.87
CA SER A 52 -24.84 -12.78 -6.49
C SER A 52 -24.24 -11.73 -5.56
N VAL A 53 -24.77 -11.63 -4.34
CA VAL A 53 -24.23 -10.76 -3.29
C VAL A 53 -24.24 -11.52 -1.97
N ASP A 54 -23.26 -11.26 -1.11
CA ASP A 54 -23.25 -11.74 0.26
C ASP A 54 -23.46 -10.54 1.22
N GLY A 55 -24.04 -10.79 2.39
CA GLY A 55 -24.32 -9.76 3.40
C GLY A 55 -25.38 -8.70 3.03
N ALA A 56 -26.04 -8.82 1.87
CA ALA A 56 -27.01 -7.84 1.37
C ALA A 56 -28.20 -8.50 0.62
N THR A 57 -29.08 -7.68 0.04
CA THR A 57 -30.21 -8.13 -0.80
C THR A 57 -30.29 -7.26 -2.05
N ILE A 58 -30.56 -7.87 -3.20
CA ILE A 58 -30.74 -7.17 -4.48
C ILE A 58 -32.24 -6.93 -4.71
N ILE A 59 -32.59 -5.72 -5.12
CA ILE A 59 -33.93 -5.27 -5.48
C ILE A 59 -33.81 -4.68 -6.89
N ASP A 60 -34.78 -4.93 -7.77
CA ASP A 60 -34.89 -4.24 -9.07
C ASP A 60 -36.08 -3.27 -9.07
N ASP A 61 -35.78 -1.99 -8.82
CA ASP A 61 -36.74 -0.89 -8.93
C ASP A 61 -36.90 -0.38 -10.38
N SER A 62 -36.22 -1.01 -11.35
CA SER A 62 -36.05 -0.49 -12.72
C SER A 62 -36.64 -1.35 -13.83
N ASP A 63 -37.14 -2.56 -13.51
CA ASP A 63 -37.62 -3.58 -14.44
C ASP A 63 -36.59 -3.93 -15.55
N GLN A 64 -35.30 -4.00 -15.20
CA GLN A 64 -34.20 -4.24 -16.16
C GLN A 64 -33.57 -5.63 -16.06
N VAL A 65 -33.75 -6.39 -14.97
CA VAL A 65 -33.25 -7.77 -14.89
C VAL A 65 -34.35 -8.80 -15.16
N VAL A 66 -34.04 -9.79 -16.02
CA VAL A 66 -34.96 -10.89 -16.35
C VAL A 66 -34.84 -12.01 -15.30
N ASN A 67 -35.02 -11.67 -14.03
CA ASN A 67 -34.99 -12.60 -12.91
C ASN A 67 -36.43 -12.87 -12.40
N PRO A 68 -36.96 -14.11 -12.52
CA PRO A 68 -38.32 -14.42 -12.06
C PRO A 68 -38.49 -14.37 -10.53
N ASP A 69 -37.40 -14.42 -9.77
CA ASP A 69 -37.41 -14.49 -8.30
C ASP A 69 -36.89 -13.19 -7.63
N ALA A 70 -36.74 -12.09 -8.39
CA ALA A 70 -36.35 -10.80 -7.83
C ALA A 70 -37.52 -10.15 -7.04
N PRO A 71 -37.29 -9.64 -5.80
CA PRO A 71 -38.33 -8.92 -5.08
C PRO A 71 -38.54 -7.53 -5.70
N ILE A 72 -39.72 -7.32 -6.28
CA ILE A 72 -40.16 -6.01 -6.79
C ILE A 72 -40.57 -5.13 -5.59
N ALA A 73 -39.94 -3.97 -5.43
CA ALA A 73 -40.35 -3.01 -4.40
C ALA A 73 -41.70 -2.36 -4.76
N THR A 74 -42.78 -2.90 -4.21
CA THR A 74 -44.08 -2.21 -4.24
C THR A 74 -44.00 -1.00 -3.30
N ALA A 75 -44.04 0.21 -3.87
CA ALA A 75 -43.96 1.46 -3.12
C ALA A 75 -45.03 1.56 -2.01
N GLU A 76 -44.68 2.21 -0.90
CA GLU A 76 -45.39 2.14 0.37
C GLU A 76 -46.89 2.47 0.29
N ALA A 77 -47.71 1.66 0.99
CA ALA A 77 -49.08 2.00 1.34
C ALA A 77 -49.27 1.85 2.86
N THR A 78 -49.42 2.98 3.56
CA THR A 78 -49.70 2.98 5.00
C THR A 78 -51.07 2.38 5.30
N ALA A 79 -51.11 1.26 6.03
CA ALA A 79 -52.32 0.72 6.64
C ALA A 79 -52.00 0.07 8.00
N GLU A 80 -52.81 0.37 9.00
CA GLU A 80 -52.86 -0.38 10.25
C GLU A 80 -53.67 -1.67 10.04
N GLY A 81 -53.39 -2.75 10.78
CA GLY A 81 -54.43 -3.73 11.12
C GLY A 81 -54.09 -5.21 10.95
N GLU A 82 -54.14 -5.90 12.10
CA GLU A 82 -54.54 -7.31 12.28
C GLU A 82 -53.62 -8.43 11.76
N ALA A 83 -53.86 -9.65 12.23
CA ALA A 83 -52.94 -10.78 12.17
C ALA A 83 -53.65 -12.11 11.88
N THR A 84 -52.98 -12.94 11.08
CA THR A 84 -53.15 -14.41 10.92
C THR A 84 -51.83 -14.90 10.29
N ASP A 85 -50.99 -15.77 10.85
CA ASP A 85 -51.16 -16.94 11.74
C ASP A 85 -51.50 -18.26 11.01
N GLU A 86 -50.49 -18.83 10.34
CA GLU A 86 -50.25 -20.28 10.10
C GLU A 86 -48.73 -20.40 9.76
N ALA A 87 -47.85 -21.11 10.47
CA ALA A 87 -47.80 -22.52 10.91
C ALA A 87 -47.70 -23.51 9.71
N ALA A 88 -46.81 -24.51 9.66
CA ALA A 88 -45.68 -24.98 10.50
C ALA A 88 -44.63 -25.66 9.55
N ALA A 89 -43.49 -26.25 9.92
CA ALA A 89 -42.89 -26.78 11.17
C ALA A 89 -41.34 -26.67 11.09
N ALA A 90 -40.53 -26.61 12.16
CA ALA A 90 -40.03 -27.70 13.04
C ALA A 90 -39.47 -28.93 12.29
N GLU A 91 -38.36 -29.58 12.65
CA GLU A 91 -37.59 -29.66 13.91
C GLU A 91 -36.26 -28.82 13.86
N GLU A 92 -35.58 -28.36 14.93
CA GLU A 92 -35.17 -28.97 16.23
C GLU A 92 -34.11 -30.10 16.08
N GLY A 93 -33.06 -30.24 16.90
CA GLY A 93 -32.61 -29.47 18.08
C GLY A 93 -31.06 -29.36 18.14
N SER A 94 -30.44 -28.53 19.00
CA SER A 94 -30.24 -28.72 20.46
C SER A 94 -29.05 -29.66 20.77
N THR A 95 -28.18 -29.45 21.76
CA THR A 95 -28.29 -28.72 23.05
C THR A 95 -27.15 -27.72 23.33
N ALA A 96 -27.34 -26.87 24.34
CA ALA A 96 -26.35 -25.93 24.89
C ALA A 96 -25.64 -26.50 26.17
N ASP A 97 -25.14 -25.57 26.99
CA ASP A 97 -24.48 -25.69 28.33
C ASP A 97 -22.99 -26.08 28.40
N ALA A 98 -22.20 -25.65 29.40
CA ALA A 98 -22.20 -24.43 30.25
C ALA A 98 -21.00 -24.45 31.24
N GLU A 99 -20.54 -23.26 31.65
CA GLU A 99 -19.84 -22.95 32.91
C GLU A 99 -18.49 -23.64 33.31
N ALA A 100 -17.95 -23.16 34.45
CA ALA A 100 -16.88 -23.72 35.30
C ALA A 100 -15.41 -23.63 34.83
N THR A 101 -14.83 -22.44 35.04
CA THR A 101 -13.75 -22.21 36.01
C THR A 101 -12.95 -23.41 36.55
N GLU A 102 -11.61 -23.37 36.45
CA GLU A 102 -10.70 -23.62 37.58
C GLU A 102 -9.34 -22.91 37.37
N THR A 103 -8.63 -22.64 38.46
CA THR A 103 -7.25 -22.13 38.48
C THR A 103 -6.41 -23.01 39.42
N PRO A 104 -5.29 -23.56 38.95
CA PRO A 104 -4.18 -23.93 39.82
C PRO A 104 -2.98 -22.98 39.62
N ALA A 105 -2.13 -22.89 40.65
CA ALA A 105 -0.96 -22.02 40.65
C ALA A 105 0.29 -22.75 41.18
N ALA A 106 1.45 -22.15 40.89
CA ALA A 106 2.73 -22.27 41.58
C ALA A 106 3.65 -23.50 41.35
N ALA A 107 4.95 -23.18 41.33
CA ALA A 107 6.13 -24.04 41.53
C ALA A 107 6.43 -25.08 40.40
N GLU A 108 7.69 -25.43 40.10
CA GLU A 108 8.89 -25.50 40.95
C GLU A 108 10.22 -24.98 40.32
N THR A 109 11.22 -24.89 41.21
CA THR A 109 12.69 -24.92 41.07
C THR A 109 13.28 -25.88 40.00
N THR A 110 14.54 -25.81 39.53
CA THR A 110 15.78 -25.03 39.86
C THR A 110 16.63 -24.89 38.53
N THR A 111 17.93 -24.58 38.39
CA THR A 111 19.13 -24.52 39.28
C THR A 111 20.17 -23.47 38.78
N ALA A 112 21.41 -23.50 39.31
CA ALA A 112 22.59 -22.75 38.83
C ALA A 112 23.15 -23.32 37.48
N GLU A 113 24.27 -22.90 36.88
CA GLU A 113 25.58 -22.49 37.42
C GLU A 113 26.33 -21.53 36.46
N ALA A 114 27.34 -20.84 36.96
CA ALA A 114 28.16 -19.88 36.22
C ALA A 114 29.64 -20.31 36.20
N THR A 115 30.47 -19.71 35.32
CA THR A 115 31.84 -19.25 35.61
C THR A 115 32.45 -18.57 34.36
N PRO A 116 33.09 -17.40 34.49
CA PRO A 116 33.87 -16.76 33.41
C PRO A 116 35.36 -17.15 33.46
N GLU A 117 36.12 -16.88 32.39
CA GLU A 117 37.31 -16.02 32.49
C GLU A 117 37.87 -15.58 31.12
N SER A 118 38.79 -14.62 31.13
CA SER A 118 39.50 -14.09 29.96
C SER A 118 40.95 -14.59 29.90
N THR A 119 41.57 -14.56 28.72
CA THR A 119 43.00 -14.22 28.55
C THR A 119 43.25 -13.79 27.09
N PRO A 120 43.94 -12.66 26.84
CA PRO A 120 44.13 -12.13 25.47
C PRO A 120 45.40 -12.66 24.79
N ALA A 121 45.42 -12.56 23.46
CA ALA A 121 46.64 -12.60 22.66
C ALA A 121 46.70 -11.33 21.79
N ALA A 122 47.76 -10.54 21.93
CA ALA A 122 47.95 -9.31 21.16
C ALA A 122 48.90 -9.54 19.98
N THR A 123 48.42 -9.25 18.77
CA THR A 123 49.27 -9.07 17.58
C THR A 123 49.14 -7.62 17.12
N THR A 124 50.22 -6.86 17.24
CA THR A 124 50.29 -5.50 16.69
C THR A 124 50.64 -5.58 15.21
N GLU A 125 49.66 -5.37 14.34
CA GLU A 125 49.89 -5.14 12.91
C GLU A 125 49.52 -3.69 12.57
N ALA A 126 50.41 -3.00 11.87
CA ALA A 126 50.29 -1.57 11.60
C ALA A 126 49.32 -1.33 10.43
N ALA A 127 48.02 -1.25 10.75
CA ALA A 127 47.00 -0.86 9.78
C ALA A 127 47.33 0.52 9.18
N ALA A 128 47.67 0.54 7.89
CA ALA A 128 47.81 1.77 7.13
C ALA A 128 46.49 2.55 7.17
N SER A 129 46.57 3.88 7.22
CA SER A 129 45.38 4.74 7.29
C SER A 129 44.49 4.54 6.06
N ALA A 130 43.43 3.75 6.22
CA ALA A 130 42.33 3.70 5.27
C ALA A 130 41.74 5.12 5.12
N PRO A 131 41.28 5.51 3.92
CA PRO A 131 40.59 6.78 3.75
C PRO A 131 39.38 6.82 4.69
N ALA A 132 39.14 7.97 5.31
CA ALA A 132 38.03 8.14 6.24
C ALA A 132 36.72 7.78 5.52
N ALA A 133 35.98 6.82 6.08
CA ALA A 133 34.70 6.43 5.53
C ALA A 133 33.77 7.65 5.56
N VAL A 134 33.31 8.07 4.37
CA VAL A 134 32.27 9.10 4.27
C VAL A 134 31.05 8.62 5.04
N SER A 135 30.64 9.37 6.06
CA SER A 135 29.50 8.98 6.89
C SER A 135 28.20 9.29 6.15
N THR A 136 27.86 8.42 5.21
CA THR A 136 26.53 8.36 4.59
C THR A 136 25.54 7.83 5.62
N THR A 137 25.19 8.67 6.61
CA THR A 137 24.00 8.43 7.43
C THR A 137 22.81 8.36 6.46
N PRO A 138 22.05 7.24 6.43
CA PRO A 138 20.92 7.12 5.52
C PRO A 138 19.92 8.23 5.83
N GLN A 139 19.58 9.02 4.80
CA GLN A 139 18.69 10.16 4.95
C GLN A 139 17.26 9.71 4.71
N VAL A 140 16.49 9.61 5.79
CA VAL A 140 15.07 9.31 5.72
C VAL A 140 14.34 10.55 5.20
N VAL A 141 13.91 10.49 3.95
CA VAL A 141 13.17 11.56 3.26
C VAL A 141 11.68 11.40 3.52
N ARG A 142 10.98 12.50 3.76
CA ARG A 142 9.59 12.54 4.24
C ARG A 142 8.84 13.66 3.54
N GLU A 143 7.98 13.33 2.58
CA GLU A 143 7.31 14.30 1.71
C GLU A 143 5.88 13.86 1.36
N THR A 144 5.04 14.78 0.88
CA THR A 144 3.70 14.47 0.33
C THR A 144 3.74 14.15 -1.17
N GLU A 145 4.86 14.37 -1.84
CA GLU A 145 5.11 13.99 -3.24
C GLU A 145 6.53 13.42 -3.37
N MET A 146 6.70 12.34 -4.14
CA MET A 146 8.00 11.73 -4.43
C MET A 146 8.12 11.34 -5.90
N GLU A 147 9.23 11.75 -6.54
CA GLU A 147 9.62 11.26 -7.86
C GLU A 147 10.57 10.07 -7.76
N GLY A 148 10.47 9.11 -8.68
CA GLY A 148 11.45 8.03 -8.82
C GLY A 148 11.51 7.45 -10.22
N ASP A 149 12.59 6.72 -10.49
CA ASP A 149 12.84 6.03 -11.75
C ASP A 149 12.90 4.51 -11.50
N LEU A 150 11.90 3.78 -11.97
CA LEU A 150 11.81 2.31 -11.83
C LEU A 150 12.36 1.60 -13.08
N ALA A 151 13.44 0.85 -12.89
CA ALA A 151 13.96 -0.06 -13.90
C ALA A 151 12.98 -1.22 -14.22
N PRO A 152 13.21 -1.97 -15.33
CA PRO A 152 12.48 -3.19 -15.64
C PRO A 152 12.43 -4.21 -14.50
N ASP A 153 11.25 -4.80 -14.28
CA ASP A 153 10.95 -5.81 -13.25
C ASP A 153 11.40 -5.45 -11.80
N THR A 154 11.45 -4.16 -11.45
CA THR A 154 11.77 -3.69 -10.08
C THR A 154 10.55 -3.21 -9.27
N ILE A 155 10.77 -3.05 -7.96
CA ILE A 155 9.82 -2.52 -6.97
C ILE A 155 10.55 -1.50 -6.07
N HIS A 156 9.93 -0.35 -5.82
CA HIS A 156 10.31 0.56 -4.73
C HIS A 156 9.36 0.38 -3.55
N TYR A 157 9.92 0.39 -2.35
CA TYR A 157 9.21 0.21 -1.08
C TYR A 157 9.29 1.52 -0.31
N LEU A 158 8.18 2.27 -0.28
CA LEU A 158 8.08 3.53 0.44
C LEU A 158 7.25 3.31 1.70
N GLY A 159 7.69 3.82 2.84
CA GLY A 159 6.82 3.94 4.00
C GLY A 159 5.69 4.93 3.73
N LEU A 160 4.55 4.73 4.39
CA LEU A 160 3.43 5.65 4.39
C LEU A 160 2.93 5.81 5.82
N GLU A 161 3.12 7.01 6.35
CA GLU A 161 2.60 7.42 7.66
C GLU A 161 1.29 8.20 7.47
N THR A 162 0.34 8.00 8.38
CA THR A 162 -0.96 8.66 8.36
C THR A 162 -0.89 9.99 9.12
N SER A 163 -1.44 11.04 8.53
CA SER A 163 -1.40 12.40 9.12
C SER A 163 -2.29 12.53 10.35
N GLU A 164 -3.41 11.81 10.36
CA GLU A 164 -4.35 11.73 11.48
C GLU A 164 -4.73 10.27 11.76
N ARG A 165 -5.23 10.03 12.97
CA ARG A 165 -5.76 8.72 13.37
C ARG A 165 -7.04 8.42 12.59
N ASP A 166 -7.13 7.21 12.04
CA ASP A 166 -8.25 6.75 11.21
C ASP A 166 -8.48 7.66 9.97
N ALA A 167 -7.41 8.27 9.44
CA ALA A 167 -7.44 9.15 8.26
C ALA A 167 -7.99 8.44 7.01
N THR A 168 -8.68 9.19 6.15
CA THR A 168 -8.86 8.77 4.75
C THR A 168 -7.59 9.18 4.01
N VAL A 169 -6.97 8.25 3.28
CA VAL A 169 -5.73 8.48 2.54
C VAL A 169 -6.00 8.28 1.06
N GLU A 170 -5.62 9.26 0.25
CA GLU A 170 -5.73 9.21 -1.21
C GLU A 170 -4.32 9.28 -1.81
N LEU A 171 -4.02 8.39 -2.75
CA LEU A 171 -2.74 8.34 -3.45
C LEU A 171 -2.96 8.50 -4.95
N GLU A 172 -2.12 9.32 -5.58
CA GLU A 172 -2.12 9.57 -7.02
C GLU A 172 -0.72 9.37 -7.59
N MET A 173 -0.61 8.51 -8.60
CA MET A 173 0.65 8.24 -9.31
C MET A 173 0.53 8.62 -10.78
N VAL A 174 1.45 9.45 -11.26
CA VAL A 174 1.56 9.86 -12.66
C VAL A 174 2.78 9.19 -13.28
N VAL A 175 2.56 8.42 -14.35
CA VAL A 175 3.57 7.57 -14.98
C VAL A 175 4.14 8.19 -16.26
N ASN A 176 5.45 8.05 -16.50
CA ASN A 176 6.14 8.52 -17.70
C ASN A 176 7.05 7.41 -18.27
N PRO A 177 7.07 7.17 -19.60
CA PRO A 177 6.44 7.95 -20.66
C PRO A 177 4.93 7.64 -20.85
N ALA A 178 4.14 8.70 -21.05
CA ALA A 178 2.67 8.63 -21.11
C ALA A 178 2.08 8.10 -22.44
N ASP A 179 2.88 7.98 -23.49
CA ASP A 179 2.50 7.45 -24.80
C ASP A 179 2.72 5.93 -24.94
N ASN A 180 3.48 5.32 -24.03
CA ASN A 180 3.78 3.88 -24.07
C ASN A 180 2.69 3.05 -23.36
N SER A 181 1.74 2.51 -24.13
CA SER A 181 0.62 1.73 -23.58
C SER A 181 1.01 0.47 -22.79
N GLU A 182 2.18 -0.12 -23.05
CA GLU A 182 2.65 -1.30 -22.30
C GLU A 182 3.23 -0.91 -20.94
N VAL A 183 4.05 0.13 -20.86
CA VAL A 183 4.42 0.75 -19.56
C VAL A 183 3.17 1.06 -18.75
N LEU A 184 2.19 1.73 -19.35
CA LEU A 184 0.95 2.10 -18.66
C LEU A 184 0.06 0.90 -18.27
N ARG A 185 0.31 -0.32 -18.77
CA ARG A 185 -0.35 -1.55 -18.31
C ARG A 185 0.44 -2.30 -17.23
N ARG A 186 1.75 -2.04 -17.14
CA ARG A 186 2.71 -2.85 -16.39
C ARG A 186 3.29 -2.13 -15.17
N THR A 187 3.17 -0.80 -15.12
CA THR A 187 3.47 0.02 -13.95
C THR A 187 2.22 0.23 -13.11
N ASN A 188 2.29 -0.06 -11.82
CA ASN A 188 1.24 0.26 -10.85
C ASN A 188 1.83 0.46 -9.44
N PHE A 189 0.99 0.90 -8.48
CA PHE A 189 1.33 0.88 -7.06
C PHE A 189 0.30 0.10 -6.23
N PHE A 190 0.74 -0.39 -5.07
CA PHE A 190 -0.08 -1.12 -4.10
C PHE A 190 0.19 -0.57 -2.69
N VAL A 191 -0.80 -0.56 -1.80
CA VAL A 191 -0.65 -0.18 -0.39
C VAL A 191 -0.90 -1.42 0.48
N ILE A 192 0.08 -1.78 1.29
CA ILE A 192 0.08 -2.97 2.16
C ILE A 192 0.35 -2.52 3.61
N PRO A 193 -0.40 -3.01 4.62
CA PRO A 193 -0.03 -2.83 6.04
C PRO A 193 1.37 -3.40 6.31
N THR A 194 2.25 -2.67 7.02
CA THR A 194 3.66 -3.08 7.11
C THR A 194 3.88 -4.41 7.86
N ASP A 195 2.92 -4.85 8.68
CA ASP A 195 2.88 -6.19 9.30
C ASP A 195 2.45 -7.30 8.32
N GLU A 196 1.58 -6.99 7.35
CA GLU A 196 1.17 -7.89 6.27
C GLU A 196 2.25 -8.04 5.18
N LEU A 197 3.15 -7.07 5.03
CA LEU A 197 4.28 -7.12 4.08
C LEU A 197 5.14 -8.38 4.24
N ALA A 198 5.28 -8.90 5.47
CA ALA A 198 6.01 -10.14 5.74
C ALA A 198 5.35 -11.41 5.16
N ARG A 199 4.10 -11.34 4.69
CA ARG A 199 3.39 -12.44 3.99
C ARG A 199 3.59 -12.43 2.47
N LEU A 200 4.30 -11.44 1.92
CA LEU A 200 4.63 -11.35 0.51
C LEU A 200 5.70 -12.41 0.15
N SER A 201 5.25 -13.62 -0.17
CA SER A 201 6.08 -14.71 -0.68
C SER A 201 6.19 -14.65 -2.21
N ALA A 202 7.12 -15.41 -2.80
CA ALA A 202 7.21 -15.58 -4.26
C ALA A 202 5.96 -16.20 -4.92
N SER A 203 5.01 -16.71 -4.13
CA SER A 203 3.71 -17.23 -4.57
C SER A 203 2.51 -16.34 -4.17
N THR A 204 2.69 -15.33 -3.31
CA THR A 204 1.63 -14.40 -2.90
C THR A 204 1.57 -13.25 -3.90
N ARG A 205 0.39 -12.87 -4.42
CA ARG A 205 0.29 -11.68 -5.28
C ARG A 205 0.14 -10.44 -4.42
N LEU A 206 0.69 -9.31 -4.89
CA LEU A 206 0.51 -8.00 -4.24
C LEU A 206 -0.98 -7.68 -4.05
N SER A 207 -1.81 -7.96 -5.07
CA SER A 207 -3.26 -7.78 -5.04
C SER A 207 -3.99 -8.57 -3.95
N ASP A 208 -3.42 -9.68 -3.46
CA ASP A 208 -4.06 -10.55 -2.47
C ASP A 208 -3.85 -10.04 -1.02
N VAL A 209 -2.91 -9.09 -0.84
CA VAL A 209 -2.47 -8.56 0.46
C VAL A 209 -2.66 -7.04 0.55
N ALA A 210 -2.75 -6.36 -0.59
CA ALA A 210 -2.92 -4.91 -0.65
C ALA A 210 -4.34 -4.47 -0.26
N ILE A 211 -4.42 -3.54 0.69
CA ILE A 211 -5.67 -2.89 1.09
C ILE A 211 -6.13 -1.82 0.08
N ALA A 212 -5.22 -1.39 -0.81
CA ALA A 212 -5.49 -0.48 -1.91
C ALA A 212 -4.52 -0.73 -3.07
N ALA A 213 -4.97 -0.50 -4.30
CA ALA A 213 -4.14 -0.59 -5.51
C ALA A 213 -4.45 0.56 -6.46
N GLY A 214 -3.45 1.01 -7.22
CA GLY A 214 -3.61 2.08 -8.21
C GLY A 214 -4.55 1.66 -9.33
N ASN A 215 -5.65 2.40 -9.48
CA ASN A 215 -6.68 2.17 -10.50
C ASN A 215 -6.65 3.29 -11.55
N ARG A 216 -7.04 2.95 -12.79
CA ARG A 216 -7.14 3.94 -13.88
C ARG A 216 -8.34 4.85 -13.62
N VAL A 217 -8.10 6.16 -13.53
CA VAL A 217 -9.16 7.15 -13.37
C VAL A 217 -10.00 7.21 -14.66
N PHE A 218 -11.31 7.05 -14.55
CA PHE A 218 -12.15 7.13 -15.74
C PHE A 218 -12.19 8.56 -16.28
N GLY A 219 -11.70 8.76 -17.50
CA GLY A 219 -11.66 10.09 -18.14
C GLY A 219 -10.53 10.99 -17.64
N GLY A 220 -9.71 10.52 -16.69
CA GLY A 220 -8.42 11.11 -16.36
C GLY A 220 -7.36 10.80 -17.42
N ALA A 221 -6.11 11.14 -17.14
CA ALA A 221 -5.02 10.84 -18.06
C ALA A 221 -4.71 9.33 -18.08
N SER A 222 -4.33 8.79 -19.25
CA SER A 222 -4.07 7.34 -19.37
C SER A 222 -2.92 6.84 -18.47
N ASN A 223 -2.04 7.75 -18.06
CA ASN A 223 -0.91 7.52 -17.17
C ASN A 223 -1.17 7.84 -15.69
N GLU A 224 -2.38 8.23 -15.33
CA GLU A 224 -2.81 8.57 -13.96
C GLU A 224 -3.40 7.33 -13.25
N ARG A 225 -2.86 6.98 -12.08
CA ARG A 225 -3.39 5.93 -11.21
C ARG A 225 -3.82 6.55 -9.89
N LYS A 226 -5.03 6.23 -9.40
CA LYS A 226 -5.45 6.65 -8.04
C LYS A 226 -5.90 5.47 -7.20
N ALA A 227 -5.68 5.58 -5.90
CA ALA A 227 -6.18 4.66 -4.89
C ALA A 227 -6.63 5.45 -3.66
N SER A 228 -7.65 4.98 -2.96
CA SER A 228 -8.18 5.60 -1.75
C SER A 228 -8.48 4.52 -0.72
N PHE A 229 -8.08 4.71 0.53
CA PHE A 229 -8.43 3.79 1.62
C PHE A 229 -8.69 4.52 2.93
N LYS A 230 -9.31 3.80 3.87
CA LYS A 230 -9.50 4.25 5.25
C LYS A 230 -8.47 3.59 6.14
N ALA A 231 -7.60 4.39 6.75
CA ALA A 231 -6.62 3.89 7.69
C ALA A 231 -7.29 3.39 8.98
N VAL A 232 -6.57 2.54 9.72
CA VAL A 232 -6.99 2.00 11.01
C VAL A 232 -5.95 2.40 12.06
N GLY A 233 -6.37 3.17 13.06
CA GLY A 233 -5.48 3.82 14.01
C GLY A 233 -4.51 4.77 13.30
N THR A 234 -3.23 4.70 13.68
CA THR A 234 -2.11 5.36 12.98
C THR A 234 -1.11 4.31 12.48
N GLY A 235 -1.64 3.22 11.88
CA GLY A 235 -0.81 2.09 11.46
C GLY A 235 0.24 2.50 10.41
N PRO A 236 1.44 1.90 10.44
CA PRO A 236 2.40 2.05 9.36
C PRO A 236 1.92 1.26 8.12
N TYR A 237 1.98 1.90 6.98
CA TYR A 237 1.72 1.29 5.69
C TYR A 237 3.00 1.30 4.85
N THR A 238 3.05 0.44 3.84
CA THR A 238 4.11 0.43 2.83
C THR A 238 3.46 0.53 1.45
N VAL A 239 3.89 1.51 0.66
CA VAL A 239 3.52 1.66 -0.75
C VAL A 239 4.56 0.98 -1.60
N LEU A 240 4.13 0.01 -2.40
CA LEU A 240 4.97 -0.74 -3.32
C LEU A 240 4.69 -0.26 -4.74
N VAL A 241 5.57 0.58 -5.27
CA VAL A 241 5.53 1.01 -6.67
C VAL A 241 6.28 -0.04 -7.49
N GLN A 242 5.67 -0.58 -8.54
CA GLN A 242 6.20 -1.69 -9.34
C GLN A 242 6.16 -1.39 -10.84
N ASN A 243 7.16 -1.88 -11.58
CA ASN A 243 7.24 -1.87 -13.04
C ASN A 243 7.46 -3.31 -13.54
N THR A 244 6.46 -3.91 -14.21
CA THR A 244 6.54 -5.26 -14.81
C THR A 244 6.73 -5.22 -16.34
N SER A 245 7.38 -4.16 -16.84
CA SER A 245 7.83 -4.07 -18.23
C SER A 245 9.27 -4.56 -18.37
N GLN A 246 9.55 -5.21 -19.50
CA GLN A 246 10.76 -6.05 -19.67
C GLN A 246 12.00 -5.23 -20.05
N ASP A 247 11.82 -4.10 -20.75
CA ASP A 247 12.92 -3.33 -21.34
C ASP A 247 12.85 -1.81 -21.07
N VAL A 248 11.79 -1.32 -20.41
CA VAL A 248 11.53 0.12 -20.28
C VAL A 248 11.70 0.58 -18.83
N THR A 249 12.60 1.54 -18.62
CA THR A 249 12.69 2.29 -17.36
C THR A 249 11.59 3.35 -17.32
N VAL A 250 10.93 3.48 -16.18
CA VAL A 250 9.69 4.25 -16.01
C VAL A 250 9.89 5.30 -14.93
N ASN A 251 9.74 6.56 -15.29
CA ASN A 251 9.70 7.65 -14.32
C ASN A 251 8.28 7.76 -13.74
N TYR A 252 8.15 8.07 -12.46
CA TYR A 252 6.86 8.35 -11.82
C TYR A 252 6.98 9.54 -10.86
N SER A 253 5.88 10.28 -10.69
CA SER A 253 5.59 11.00 -9.44
C SER A 253 4.49 10.23 -8.69
N LEU A 254 4.60 10.16 -7.36
CA LEU A 254 3.59 9.65 -6.44
C LEU A 254 3.28 10.74 -5.40
N MET A 255 2.03 11.19 -5.38
CA MET A 255 1.49 12.16 -4.42
C MET A 255 0.55 11.44 -3.42
N VAL A 256 0.48 11.95 -2.19
CA VAL A 256 -0.45 11.50 -1.15
C VAL A 256 -1.18 12.66 -0.49
N ASP A 257 -2.47 12.50 -0.24
CA ASP A 257 -3.27 13.29 0.70
C ASP A 257 -3.71 12.41 1.89
N GLY A 258 -3.85 13.00 3.07
CA GLY A 258 -4.11 12.30 4.33
C GLY A 258 -2.90 11.57 4.94
N GLY A 259 -1.70 11.66 4.34
CA GLY A 259 -0.50 10.98 4.80
C GLY A 259 0.83 11.64 4.37
N ILE A 260 1.93 10.98 4.67
CA ILE A 260 3.31 11.36 4.32
C ILE A 260 4.02 10.10 3.79
N LEU A 261 4.64 10.20 2.62
CA LEU A 261 5.52 9.17 2.07
C LEU A 261 6.90 9.24 2.73
N VAL A 262 7.52 8.08 2.93
CA VAL A 262 8.82 7.94 3.60
C VAL A 262 9.76 7.08 2.76
N ASP A 263 10.93 7.60 2.42
CA ASP A 263 12.02 6.83 1.79
C ASP A 263 13.22 6.81 2.73
N ASP A 264 13.45 5.67 3.38
CA ASP A 264 14.62 5.41 4.22
C ASP A 264 15.76 4.69 3.48
N SER A 265 15.47 4.23 2.26
CA SER A 265 16.26 3.31 1.46
C SER A 265 16.90 4.00 0.24
N ASN A 266 16.62 5.28 0.04
CA ASN A 266 17.15 6.16 -1.01
C ASN A 266 16.85 5.65 -2.43
N GLN A 267 15.68 5.04 -2.60
CA GLN A 267 15.22 4.50 -3.89
C GLN A 267 14.65 5.59 -4.80
N THR A 268 14.02 6.61 -4.22
CA THR A 268 13.44 7.74 -4.95
C THR A 268 14.51 8.69 -5.46
N LYS A 269 14.21 9.35 -6.58
CA LYS A 269 15.02 10.45 -7.11
C LYS A 269 14.99 11.63 -6.13
N THR A 270 13.84 11.91 -5.51
CA THR A 270 13.68 12.91 -4.45
C THR A 270 14.68 12.70 -3.31
N ALA A 271 14.84 11.46 -2.81
CA ALA A 271 15.84 11.16 -1.77
C ALA A 271 17.29 11.34 -2.26
N GLN A 272 17.59 10.92 -3.49
CA GLN A 272 18.93 11.04 -4.07
C GLN A 272 19.37 12.50 -4.26
N GLU A 273 18.45 13.37 -4.68
CA GLU A 273 18.70 14.82 -4.83
C GLU A 273 18.81 15.54 -3.48
N MET A 274 18.01 15.14 -2.48
CA MET A 274 18.13 15.59 -1.08
C MET A 274 19.51 15.23 -0.50
N ALA A 275 19.93 13.97 -0.64
CA ALA A 275 21.21 13.48 -0.15
C ALA A 275 22.40 14.23 -0.79
N ALA A 276 22.36 14.48 -2.10
CA ALA A 276 23.38 15.28 -2.80
C ALA A 276 23.45 16.73 -2.30
N THR A 277 22.31 17.34 -1.98
CA THR A 277 22.21 18.69 -1.42
C THR A 277 22.83 18.76 -0.01
N ALA A 278 22.60 17.74 0.83
CA ALA A 278 23.19 17.65 2.16
C ALA A 278 24.72 17.44 2.13
N VAL A 279 25.25 16.63 1.19
CA VAL A 279 26.70 16.48 0.97
C VAL A 279 27.34 17.80 0.52
N THR A 280 26.65 18.56 -0.32
CA THR A 280 27.11 19.89 -0.77
C THR A 280 27.19 20.88 0.40
N THR A 281 26.18 20.88 1.27
CA THR A 281 26.08 21.77 2.44
C THR A 281 27.13 21.44 3.52
N THR A 282 27.36 20.15 3.79
CA THR A 282 28.41 19.72 4.74
C THR A 282 29.82 20.06 4.23
N THR A 283 30.05 19.99 2.92
CA THR A 283 31.33 20.37 2.29
C THR A 283 31.62 21.88 2.41
N THR A 284 30.59 22.73 2.54
CA THR A 284 30.76 24.20 2.65
C THR A 284 31.02 24.72 4.09
N THR A 285 31.02 23.85 5.10
CA THR A 285 31.20 24.25 6.52
C THR A 285 32.61 23.93 7.06
N ALA A 286 33.57 23.67 6.17
CA ALA A 286 34.88 23.11 6.52
C ALA A 286 36.10 23.97 6.07
N ASP A 287 35.95 25.29 5.93
CA ASP A 287 37.10 26.19 5.62
C ASP A 287 36.97 27.61 6.19
N ASP A 288 37.10 27.74 7.53
CA ASP A 288 37.72 28.92 8.18
C ASP A 288 38.17 28.57 9.62
N THR A 289 38.95 29.47 10.25
CA THR A 289 39.36 29.49 11.68
C THR A 289 40.59 28.66 12.07
N THR A 290 41.78 29.07 11.60
CA THR A 290 42.80 29.75 12.46
C THR A 290 44.18 29.82 11.78
N ALA A 291 44.84 30.98 11.82
CA ALA A 291 46.18 31.19 11.25
C ALA A 291 47.31 31.27 12.30
N GLY A 292 48.52 30.84 11.92
CA GLY A 292 49.79 31.15 12.61
C GLY A 292 50.75 29.96 12.78
N THR A 293 52.09 30.10 12.87
CA THR A 293 52.97 31.30 12.71
C THR A 293 54.45 30.84 12.55
N THR A 294 55.13 31.22 11.45
CA THR A 294 56.63 31.29 11.30
C THR A 294 57.39 29.92 11.36
N ALA A 295 58.59 29.65 10.79
CA ALA A 295 59.68 30.37 10.11
C ALA A 295 60.29 29.47 8.97
N THR A 296 60.70 29.93 7.79
CA THR A 296 61.97 30.62 7.40
C THR A 296 63.10 29.72 6.87
N ALA A 297 63.49 29.96 5.58
CA ALA A 297 64.74 29.56 4.90
C ALA A 297 64.99 28.05 4.62
N SER A 298 65.80 27.61 3.64
CA SER A 298 66.64 28.30 2.65
C SER A 298 66.90 27.40 1.41
N GLY A 299 67.29 27.94 0.24
CA GLY A 299 67.89 27.13 -0.84
C GLY A 299 67.65 27.55 -2.31
N THR A 300 68.60 28.28 -2.91
CA THR A 300 68.85 28.41 -4.37
C THR A 300 69.23 27.03 -4.97
N THR A 301 69.04 26.62 -6.23
CA THR A 301 69.19 27.24 -7.59
C THR A 301 68.24 26.57 -8.62
N THR A 302 67.79 27.21 -9.72
CA THR A 302 68.49 27.31 -11.06
C THR A 302 69.04 25.95 -11.55
N THR A 303 68.80 25.46 -12.78
CA THR A 303 68.63 26.15 -14.08
C THR A 303 67.75 25.36 -15.07
N THR A 304 67.40 26.02 -16.19
CA THR A 304 66.79 25.54 -17.46
C THR A 304 67.04 24.08 -17.85
#